data_AF-A0A3P1WG69-F1
#
_entry.id   AF-A0A3P1WG69-F1
#
_cell.length_a   1.000
_cell.length_b   1.000
_cell.length_c   1.000
_cell.angle_alpha   90.00
_cell.angle_beta   90.00
_cell.angle_gamma   90.00
#
_symmetry.space_group_name_H-M   'P 1'
#
loop_
_entity.id
_entity.type
_entity.pdbx_description
1 polymer ?
#
loop_
_entity_poly.entity_id
_entity_poly.type
_entity_poly.pdbx_seq_one_letter_code
_entity_poly.pdbx_strand_id
1 'polypeptide(L)'
;RQSIHDGGISTGTTIESGNQDVYKGGISNGTTIKGGASRVEGGSANGILIDGGSQIVKVQGHADGTTINKSGSQDITQGSLATNTTINGGRQYVEQSTV
;
A
#
# COMPACT_ATOMS: atom_id res chain seq x y z
N ARG A 1 -11.62 4.47 -9.29
CA ARG A 1 -11.43 3.63 -8.08
C ARG A 1 -11.32 2.19 -8.55
N GLN A 2 -10.33 1.45 -8.07
CA GLN A 2 -10.21 0.01 -8.26
C GLN A 2 -10.40 -0.67 -6.91
N SER A 3 -11.18 -1.74 -6.85
CA SER A 3 -11.39 -2.51 -5.61
C SER A 3 -11.08 -3.97 -5.86
N ILE A 4 -10.19 -4.54 -5.06
CA ILE A 4 -9.71 -5.92 -5.18
C ILE A 4 -10.19 -6.65 -3.93
N HIS A 5 -11.07 -7.63 -4.11
CA HIS A 5 -11.68 -8.42 -3.04
C HIS A 5 -11.05 -9.82 -2.99
N ASP A 6 -11.56 -10.68 -2.11
CA ASP A 6 -11.10 -12.06 -1.94
C ASP A 6 -10.99 -12.82 -3.27
N GLY A 7 -9.84 -13.46 -3.49
CA GLY A 7 -9.48 -14.14 -4.73
C GLY A 7 -9.14 -13.21 -5.91
N GLY A 8 -9.35 -11.91 -5.79
CA GLY A 8 -9.02 -10.91 -6.80
C GLY A 8 -7.53 -10.60 -6.83
N ILE A 9 -6.97 -10.46 -8.03
CA ILE A 9 -5.56 -10.12 -8.24
C ILE A 9 -5.46 -8.96 -9.23
N SER A 10 -4.65 -7.96 -8.88
CA SER A 10 -4.24 -6.89 -9.81
C SER A 10 -2.73 -6.90 -10.01
N THR A 11 -2.29 -6.56 -11.21
CA THR A 11 -0.87 -6.53 -11.59
C THR A 11 -0.53 -5.25 -12.34
N GLY A 12 0.56 -4.57 -11.95
CA GLY A 12 1.09 -3.42 -12.68
C GLY A 12 0.17 -2.19 -12.70
N THR A 13 -0.62 -1.98 -11.63
CA THR A 13 -1.52 -0.82 -11.57
C THR A 13 -0.72 0.47 -11.36
N THR A 14 -0.98 1.49 -12.18
CA THR A 14 -0.44 2.84 -11.96
C THR A 14 -1.55 3.77 -11.47
N ILE A 15 -1.33 4.39 -10.30
CA ILE A 15 -2.25 5.33 -9.67
C ILE A 15 -1.71 6.76 -9.85
N GLU A 16 -2.01 7.35 -11.00
CA GLU A 16 -1.73 8.77 -11.28
C GLU A 16 -2.61 9.67 -10.38
N SER A 17 -3.87 9.27 -10.18
CA SER A 17 -4.83 9.88 -9.25
C SER A 17 -5.89 8.87 -8.82
N GLY A 18 -6.71 9.21 -7.81
CA GLY A 18 -7.77 8.34 -7.31
C GLY A 18 -7.27 7.27 -6.34
N ASN A 19 -7.99 6.15 -6.25
CA ASN A 19 -7.76 5.12 -5.22
C ASN A 19 -7.76 3.70 -5.78
N GLN A 20 -6.86 2.86 -5.25
CA GLN A 20 -6.93 1.40 -5.25
C GLN A 20 -7.21 0.95 -3.82
N ASP A 21 -8.26 0.16 -3.61
CA ASP A 21 -8.60 -0.43 -2.31
C ASP A 21 -8.43 -1.96 -2.41
N VAL A 22 -7.51 -2.52 -1.62
CA VAL A 22 -7.19 -3.95 -1.55
C VAL A 22 -7.76 -4.51 -0.26
N TYR A 23 -8.88 -5.20 -0.36
CA TYR A 23 -9.59 -5.76 0.78
C TYR A 23 -9.07 -7.15 1.15
N LYS A 24 -9.55 -7.68 2.28
CA LYS A 24 -9.23 -9.03 2.77
C LYS A 24 -9.32 -10.09 1.66
N GLY A 25 -8.24 -10.85 1.52
CA GLY A 25 -8.07 -11.90 0.50
C GLY A 25 -7.72 -11.40 -0.90
N GLY A 26 -7.75 -10.09 -1.13
CA GLY A 26 -7.31 -9.46 -2.38
C GLY A 26 -5.79 -9.24 -2.43
N ILE A 27 -5.23 -9.30 -3.63
CA ILE A 27 -3.78 -9.16 -3.88
C ILE A 27 -3.51 -8.08 -4.93
N SER A 28 -2.60 -7.16 -4.65
CA SER A 28 -2.02 -6.26 -5.65
C SER A 28 -0.51 -6.50 -5.81
N ASN A 29 -0.04 -6.57 -7.06
CA ASN A 29 1.35 -6.80 -7.39
C ASN A 29 1.88 -5.69 -8.30
N GLY A 30 2.98 -5.03 -7.90
CA GLY A 30 3.63 -4.02 -8.73
C GLY A 30 2.86 -2.72 -8.86
N THR A 31 2.14 -2.29 -7.81
CA THR A 31 1.42 -1.00 -7.84
C THR A 31 2.41 0.16 -7.80
N THR A 32 2.28 1.11 -8.74
CA THR A 32 3.00 2.40 -8.72
C THR A 32 2.05 3.53 -8.34
N ILE A 33 2.38 4.33 -7.32
CA ILE A 33 1.53 5.40 -6.77
C ILE A 33 2.24 6.75 -6.97
N LYS A 34 1.79 7.55 -7.93
CA LYS A 34 2.42 8.85 -8.24
C LYS A 34 1.72 10.05 -7.61
N GLY A 35 0.39 10.00 -7.48
CA GLY A 35 -0.38 11.10 -6.89
C GLY A 35 -1.68 10.72 -6.20
N GLY A 36 -2.20 9.52 -6.43
CA GLY A 36 -3.36 8.98 -5.71
C GLY A 36 -2.97 8.19 -4.44
N ALA A 37 -3.84 7.26 -4.06
CA ALA A 37 -3.63 6.41 -2.89
C ALA A 37 -3.89 4.92 -3.14
N SER A 38 -3.14 4.06 -2.44
CA SER A 38 -3.44 2.63 -2.28
C SER A 38 -3.82 2.36 -0.82
N ARG A 39 -4.99 1.77 -0.56
CA ARG A 39 -5.42 1.33 0.76
C ARG A 39 -5.41 -0.19 0.82
N VAL A 40 -4.62 -0.75 1.71
CA VAL A 40 -4.54 -2.18 1.96
C VAL A 40 -5.26 -2.46 3.27
N GLU A 41 -6.46 -3.02 3.19
CA GLU A 41 -7.39 -3.26 4.31
C GLU A 41 -7.59 -4.77 4.49
N GLY A 42 -6.69 -5.42 5.23
CA GLY A 42 -6.66 -6.87 5.41
C GLY A 42 -6.22 -7.69 4.19
N GLY A 43 -5.96 -7.01 3.06
CA GLY A 43 -5.39 -7.61 1.85
C GLY A 43 -3.86 -7.65 1.84
N SER A 44 -3.28 -8.02 0.70
CA SER A 44 -1.83 -8.04 0.49
C SER A 44 -1.41 -7.19 -0.72
N ALA A 45 -0.36 -6.41 -0.56
CA ALA A 45 0.27 -5.65 -1.63
C ALA A 45 1.76 -5.99 -1.72
N ASN A 46 2.27 -6.27 -2.92
CA ASN A 46 3.66 -6.68 -3.14
C ASN A 46 4.34 -5.80 -4.18
N GLY A 47 5.61 -5.45 -3.95
CA GLY A 47 6.46 -4.71 -4.91
C GLY A 47 5.91 -3.32 -5.24
N ILE A 48 5.58 -2.55 -4.20
CA ILE A 48 4.96 -1.23 -4.36
C ILE A 48 6.01 -0.15 -4.61
N LEU A 49 5.76 0.75 -5.55
CA LEU A 49 6.54 1.96 -5.74
C LEU A 49 5.70 3.20 -5.41
N ILE A 50 6.09 3.95 -4.39
CA ILE A 50 5.44 5.21 -4.01
C ILE A 50 6.33 6.37 -4.46
N ASP A 51 5.93 7.03 -5.55
CA ASP A 51 6.69 8.09 -6.22
C ASP A 51 5.92 9.43 -6.21
N GLY A 52 5.42 9.78 -5.01
CA GLY A 52 4.69 11.04 -4.75
C GLY A 52 3.31 10.86 -4.12
N GLY A 53 2.67 9.70 -4.30
CA GLY A 53 1.37 9.40 -3.70
C GLY A 53 1.47 8.82 -2.28
N SER A 54 0.40 8.15 -1.83
CA SER A 54 0.37 7.52 -0.50
C SER A 54 -0.09 6.06 -0.52
N GLN A 55 0.45 5.27 0.40
CA GLN A 55 -0.07 3.96 0.76
C GLN A 55 -0.51 3.96 2.22
N ILE A 56 -1.70 3.43 2.48
CA ILE A 56 -2.23 3.22 3.83
C ILE A 56 -2.43 1.72 4.01
N VAL A 57 -1.74 1.12 4.98
CA VAL A 57 -1.89 -0.29 5.33
C VAL A 57 -2.54 -0.36 6.71
N LYS A 58 -3.74 -0.92 6.77
CA LYS A 58 -4.55 -0.97 7.99
C LYS A 58 -5.34 -2.27 8.07
N VAL A 59 -5.96 -2.51 9.23
CA VAL A 59 -6.85 -3.66 9.48
C VAL A 59 -6.15 -4.99 9.13
N GLN A 60 -5.00 -5.27 9.75
CA GLN A 60 -4.19 -6.47 9.48
C GLN A 60 -3.74 -6.60 8.00
N GLY A 61 -3.63 -5.48 7.28
CA GLY A 61 -3.12 -5.47 5.93
C GLY A 61 -1.62 -5.78 5.89
N HIS A 62 -1.16 -6.28 4.75
CA HIS A 62 0.25 -6.58 4.53
C HIS A 62 0.81 -5.87 3.29
N ALA A 63 1.92 -5.15 3.44
CA ALA A 63 2.68 -4.59 2.34
C ALA A 63 4.11 -5.11 2.34
N ASP A 64 4.54 -5.74 1.25
CA ASP A 64 5.90 -6.27 1.10
C ASP A 64 6.63 -5.60 -0.06
N GLY A 65 7.90 -5.26 0.17
CA GLY A 65 8.78 -4.72 -0.87
C GLY A 65 8.42 -3.30 -1.32
N THR A 66 7.88 -2.48 -0.43
CA THR A 66 7.55 -1.08 -0.74
C THR A 66 8.83 -0.24 -0.90
N THR A 67 8.95 0.49 -2.01
CA THR A 67 9.93 1.56 -2.20
C THR A 67 9.24 2.91 -2.09
N ILE A 68 9.70 3.78 -1.19
CA ILE A 68 9.12 5.12 -0.96
C ILE A 68 10.12 6.19 -1.38
N ASN A 69 9.88 6.80 -2.54
CA ASN A 69 10.69 7.91 -3.04
C ASN A 69 10.25 9.24 -2.41
N LYS A 70 10.99 10.30 -2.72
CA LYS A 70 10.72 11.67 -2.26
C LYS A 70 9.25 12.04 -2.48
N SER A 71 8.67 12.70 -1.48
CA SER A 71 7.25 13.11 -1.42
C SER A 71 6.23 11.96 -1.30
N GLY A 72 6.66 10.69 -1.41
CA GLY A 72 5.81 9.55 -1.12
C GLY A 72 5.64 9.29 0.37
N SER A 73 4.51 8.71 0.76
CA SER A 73 4.28 8.28 2.14
C SER A 73 3.65 6.89 2.27
N GLN A 74 4.06 6.14 3.29
CA GLN A 74 3.42 4.91 3.71
C GLN A 74 3.01 5.01 5.19
N ASP A 75 1.72 4.83 5.48
CA ASP A 75 1.20 4.84 6.85
C ASP A 75 0.74 3.42 7.23
N ILE A 76 1.34 2.84 8.27
CA ILE A 76 1.08 1.48 8.77
C ILE A 76 0.39 1.57 10.12
N THR A 77 -0.87 1.11 10.19
CA THR A 77 -1.71 1.22 11.39
C THR A 77 -2.49 -0.06 11.69
N GLN A 78 -3.16 -0.13 12.86
CA GLN A 78 -4.18 -1.14 13.18
C GLN A 78 -3.71 -2.60 13.00
N GLY A 79 -2.60 -2.97 13.64
CA GLY A 79 -2.06 -4.34 13.61
C GLY A 79 -1.55 -4.81 12.24
N SER A 80 -1.30 -3.88 11.32
CA SER A 80 -0.79 -4.17 9.98
C SER A 80 0.72 -4.38 9.96
N LEU A 81 1.20 -4.94 8.86
CA LEU A 81 2.61 -5.29 8.68
C LEU A 81 3.16 -4.70 7.38
N ALA A 82 4.28 -4.00 7.47
CA ALA A 82 5.12 -3.67 6.32
C ALA A 82 6.47 -4.39 6.44
N THR A 83 6.86 -5.11 5.40
CA THR A 83 8.16 -5.80 5.31
C THR A 83 8.94 -5.30 4.11
N ASN A 84 10.27 -5.39 4.19
CA ASN A 84 11.18 -5.06 3.09
C ASN A 84 10.96 -3.63 2.52
N THR A 85 10.66 -2.66 3.38
CA THR A 85 10.47 -1.27 2.95
C THR A 85 11.82 -0.58 2.73
N THR A 86 11.98 0.05 1.57
CA THR A 86 13.12 0.91 1.23
C THR A 86 12.65 2.37 1.14
N ILE A 87 13.32 3.30 1.83
CA ILE A 87 12.94 4.72 1.87
C ILE A 87 14.04 5.56 1.20
N ASN A 88 13.74 6.08 0.00
CA ASN A 88 14.60 6.94 -0.81
C ASN A 88 14.14 8.40 -0.76
N GLY A 89 14.02 8.94 0.46
CA GLY A 89 13.63 10.34 0.70
C GLY A 89 12.13 10.59 0.94
N GLY A 90 11.32 9.54 0.99
CA GLY A 90 9.92 9.59 1.44
C GLY A 90 9.77 9.42 2.95
N ARG A 91 8.55 9.06 3.40
CA ARG A 91 8.24 8.79 4.81
C ARG A 91 7.52 7.46 4.98
N GLN A 92 7.93 6.69 5.99
CA GLN A 92 7.11 5.64 6.57
C GLN A 92 6.69 6.08 7.98
N TYR A 93 5.39 6.00 8.29
CA TYR A 93 4.85 6.19 9.62
C TYR A 93 4.28 4.87 10.13
N VAL A 94 4.62 4.48 11.35
CA VAL A 94 4.19 3.22 11.95
C VAL A 94 3.56 3.48 13.31
N GLU A 95 2.31 3.06 13.46
CA GLU A 95 1.57 3.14 14.70
C GLU A 95 0.89 1.79 15.00
N GLN A 96 1.25 1.16 16.11
CA GLN A 96 0.61 -0.05 16.57
C GLN A 96 -0.43 0.25 17.65
N SER A 97 -1.63 0.63 17.20
CA SER A 97 -2.82 0.48 18.04
C SER A 97 -3.40 -0.91 17.77
N THR A 98 -3.14 -1.86 18.68
CA THR A 98 -3.94 -3.08 18.80
C THR A 98 -5.28 -2.67 19.40
N VAL A 99 -6.36 -2.73 18.62
CA VAL A 99 -7.72 -2.72 19.19
C VAL A 99 -7.97 -4.07 19.85
#